data_AF-A0A3R7M5M7-F1
#
_entry.id   AF-A0A3R7M5M7-F1
#
_cell.length_a   1.000
_cell.length_b   1.000
_cell.length_c   1.000
_cell.angle_alpha   90.00
_cell.angle_beta   90.00
_cell.angle_gamma   90.00
#
_symmetry.space_group_name_H-M   'P 1'
#
loop_
_entity.id
_entity.type
_entity.pdbx_description
1 polymer ?
#
loop_
_entity_poly.entity_id
_entity_poly.type
_entity_poly.pdbx_seq_one_letter_code
_entity_poly.pdbx_strand_id
1 'polypeptide(L)'
;MCDVDIVFSTRFLERCRLNASPGHSVYYPVVFSLYNPQMVYPLQGKLCASGKGFVVLGGVWRVWGGVGFVGVLAGVWEELDQLVISRDTGFWRDFGYGMTCQYRSDFLNVQGFDEDIIGWEERRAALPQVSSAAPSSASLLGGSRLSVIRSTDPGIFHLWHPKECSTSLSADQYRACITSRALNEASHAHLGLIAFKDDLGKHPLGADALTGSQALEEQQLKAEM
;
A
#
# COMPACT_ATOMS: atom_id res chain seq x y z
N MET A 1 -16.85 -2.86 3.28
CA MET A 1 -15.81 -3.91 3.36
C MET A 1 -14.45 -3.26 3.29
N CYS A 2 -13.48 -3.82 4.00
CA CYS A 2 -12.14 -3.25 4.14
C CYS A 2 -11.10 -4.39 4.18
N ASP A 3 -9.99 -4.22 3.47
CA ASP A 3 -8.82 -5.08 3.59
C ASP A 3 -8.17 -4.88 4.97
N VAL A 4 -7.40 -5.88 5.42
CA VAL A 4 -6.78 -5.88 6.75
C VAL A 4 -5.63 -4.88 6.87
N ASP A 5 -4.97 -4.57 5.77
CA ASP A 5 -3.76 -3.72 5.71
C ASP A 5 -4.07 -2.27 5.32
N ILE A 6 -5.21 -1.75 5.81
CA ILE A 6 -5.69 -0.40 5.48
C ILE A 6 -5.67 0.50 6.70
N VAL A 7 -5.13 1.70 6.53
CA VAL A 7 -5.26 2.80 7.48
C VAL A 7 -6.18 3.86 6.88
N PHE A 8 -7.21 4.27 7.63
CA PHE A 8 -8.12 5.31 7.18
C PHE A 8 -8.42 6.37 8.24
N SER A 9 -8.71 7.57 7.77
CA SER A 9 -9.12 8.72 8.58
C SER A 9 -10.63 8.74 8.82
N THR A 10 -11.07 9.50 9.82
CA THR A 10 -12.50 9.77 10.05
C THR A 10 -13.17 10.46 8.84
N ARG A 11 -12.42 11.30 8.11
CA ARG A 11 -12.90 11.96 6.88
C ARG A 11 -13.20 10.97 5.76
N PHE A 12 -12.48 9.85 5.70
CA PHE A 12 -12.81 8.77 4.77
C PHE A 12 -14.17 8.18 5.11
N LEU A 13 -14.45 7.91 6.39
CA LEU A 13 -15.75 7.38 6.82
C LEU A 13 -16.92 8.34 6.49
N GLU A 14 -16.69 9.66 6.58
CA GLU A 14 -17.67 10.66 6.16
C GLU A 14 -17.95 10.56 4.65
N ARG A 15 -16.91 10.50 3.80
CA ARG A 15 -17.07 10.34 2.35
C ARG A 15 -17.69 9.01 1.97
N CYS A 16 -17.34 7.94 2.68
CA CYS A 16 -17.94 6.62 2.58
C CYS A 16 -19.47 6.70 2.78
N ARG A 17 -19.91 7.38 3.84
CA ARG A 17 -21.33 7.59 4.15
C ARG A 17 -22.04 8.52 3.17
N LEU A 18 -21.35 9.55 2.67
CA LEU A 18 -21.94 10.53 1.75
C LEU A 18 -22.14 9.98 0.34
N ASN A 19 -21.30 9.03 -0.10
CA ASN A 19 -21.37 8.46 -1.44
C ASN A 19 -22.13 7.11 -1.52
N ALA A 20 -22.34 6.44 -0.38
CA ALA A 20 -23.15 5.23 -0.30
C ALA A 20 -24.61 5.57 0.07
N SER A 21 -25.56 5.11 -0.75
CA SER A 21 -27.00 5.30 -0.50
C SER A 21 -27.75 4.00 -0.84
N PRO A 22 -28.64 3.49 0.05
CA PRO A 22 -29.34 2.24 -0.17
C PRO A 22 -30.11 2.24 -1.49
N GLY A 23 -29.95 1.21 -2.30
CA GLY A 23 -30.64 1.04 -3.58
C GLY A 23 -30.28 2.07 -4.66
N HIS A 24 -29.35 2.98 -4.40
CA HIS A 24 -29.02 4.09 -5.31
C HIS A 24 -27.53 4.14 -5.66
N SER A 25 -26.63 4.10 -4.69
CA SER A 25 -25.19 4.25 -4.97
C SER A 25 -24.28 3.51 -4.00
N VAL A 26 -23.15 3.08 -4.54
CA VAL A 26 -22.05 2.42 -3.81
C VAL A 26 -20.75 3.16 -4.09
N TYR A 27 -19.85 3.21 -3.12
CA TYR A 27 -18.59 3.95 -3.21
C TYR A 27 -17.37 3.03 -3.17
N TYR A 28 -16.56 3.09 -4.22
CA TYR A 28 -15.32 2.34 -4.38
C TYR A 28 -14.13 3.31 -4.31
N PRO A 29 -13.53 3.53 -3.13
CA PRO A 29 -12.38 4.42 -3.02
C PRO A 29 -11.17 3.88 -3.80
N VAL A 30 -10.47 4.76 -4.50
CA VAL A 30 -9.13 4.50 -5.03
C VAL A 30 -8.14 4.82 -3.91
N VAL A 31 -7.46 3.78 -3.42
CA VAL A 31 -6.61 3.82 -2.23
C VAL A 31 -5.19 4.26 -2.58
N PHE A 32 -4.54 4.98 -1.67
CA PHE A 32 -3.12 5.28 -1.81
C PHE A 32 -2.27 4.12 -1.28
N SER A 33 -1.55 3.43 -2.15
CA SER A 33 -0.73 2.26 -1.80
C SER A 33 0.70 2.68 -1.52
N LEU A 34 1.20 2.36 -0.33
CA LEU A 34 2.56 2.71 0.09
C LEU A 34 3.60 1.82 -0.59
N TYR A 35 4.80 2.37 -0.77
CA TYR A 35 5.96 1.63 -1.29
C TYR A 35 6.66 0.82 -0.19
N ASN A 36 7.51 -0.11 -0.62
CA ASN A 36 8.36 -0.87 0.27
C ASN A 36 9.30 0.08 1.04
N PRO A 37 9.16 0.22 2.37
CA PRO A 37 10.01 1.10 3.17
C PRO A 37 11.49 0.79 2.98
N GLN A 38 11.84 -0.50 2.86
CA GLN A 38 13.24 -0.95 2.69
C GLN A 38 13.86 -0.46 1.38
N MET A 39 13.04 -0.15 0.38
CA MET A 39 13.50 0.38 -0.90
C MET A 39 13.53 1.91 -0.92
N VAL A 40 12.54 2.58 -0.30
CA VAL A 40 12.38 4.03 -0.41
C VAL A 40 13.04 4.84 0.71
N TYR A 41 13.15 4.33 1.93
CA TYR A 41 13.77 5.07 3.05
C TYR A 41 15.26 5.31 2.85
N PRO A 42 16.06 4.32 2.39
CA PRO A 42 17.45 4.56 2.05
C PRO A 42 17.58 5.70 1.04
N LEU A 43 16.76 5.75 0.00
CA LEU A 43 16.81 6.83 -1.00
C LEU A 43 16.44 8.21 -0.44
N GLN A 44 15.76 8.27 0.71
CA GLN A 44 15.36 9.48 1.42
C GLN A 44 16.32 9.86 2.56
N GLY A 45 17.41 9.12 2.77
CA GLY A 45 18.30 9.31 3.92
C GLY A 45 17.65 8.94 5.26
N LYS A 46 16.60 8.11 5.23
CA LYS A 46 15.93 7.56 6.41
C LYS A 46 16.43 6.15 6.68
N LEU A 47 16.54 5.79 7.95
CA LEU A 47 16.80 4.40 8.35
C LEU A 47 15.48 3.61 8.28
N CYS A 48 15.56 2.31 7.99
CA CYS A 48 14.50 1.35 8.30
C CYS A 48 14.91 0.59 9.57
N ALA A 49 14.08 0.61 10.62
CA ALA A 49 14.20 -0.36 11.71
C ALA A 49 13.78 -1.74 11.21
N SER A 50 14.75 -2.47 10.67
CA SER A 50 14.64 -3.91 10.55
C SER A 50 14.83 -4.53 11.94
N GLY A 51 13.71 -4.76 12.63
CA GLY A 51 13.67 -5.58 13.83
C GLY A 51 13.35 -4.83 15.11
N LYS A 52 12.95 -5.60 16.12
CA LYS A 52 12.63 -5.19 17.50
C LYS A 52 13.86 -4.57 18.19
N GLY A 53 14.29 -3.41 17.75
CA GLY A 53 15.41 -2.66 18.28
C GLY A 53 14.90 -1.49 19.11
N PHE A 54 15.25 -1.47 20.39
CA PHE A 54 15.02 -0.32 21.26
C PHE A 54 16.02 0.79 20.89
N VAL A 55 15.55 1.95 20.44
CA VAL A 55 16.40 3.14 20.31
C VAL A 55 16.51 3.78 21.69
N VAL A 56 17.65 3.61 22.36
CA VAL A 56 17.98 4.39 23.55
C VAL A 56 18.54 5.73 23.07
N LEU A 57 17.69 6.76 22.99
CA LEU A 57 18.18 8.13 22.85
C LEU A 57 18.88 8.51 24.16
N GLY A 58 20.20 8.62 24.10
CA GLY A 58 21.04 8.94 25.25
C GLY A 58 20.63 10.26 25.90
N GLY A 59 20.14 10.17 27.14
CA GLY A 59 19.90 11.29 28.03
C GLY A 59 19.75 10.78 29.46
N VAL A 60 20.81 10.89 30.25
CA VAL A 60 20.77 10.52 31.68
C VAL A 60 19.96 11.56 32.43
N TRP A 61 18.79 11.18 32.95
CA TRP A 61 18.07 11.99 33.94
C TRP A 61 18.10 11.28 35.29
N ARG A 62 18.47 12.01 36.35
CA ARG A 62 18.46 11.52 37.72
C ARG A 62 17.05 11.60 38.28
N VAL A 63 16.47 10.46 38.67
CA VAL A 63 15.33 10.38 39.58
C VAL A 63 15.79 9.74 40.89
N TRP A 64 15.36 10.31 42.00
CA TRP A 64 15.64 9.82 43.34
C TRP A 64 15.02 8.43 43.55
N GLY A 65 15.86 7.47 43.95
CA GLY A 65 15.40 6.21 44.54
C GLY A 65 14.92 5.14 43.54
N GLY A 66 15.84 4.61 42.74
CA GLY A 66 15.63 3.36 42.00
C GLY A 66 15.69 3.51 40.49
N VAL A 67 16.64 2.82 39.85
CA VAL A 67 16.79 2.74 38.40
C VAL A 67 15.66 1.89 37.81
N GLY A 68 14.60 2.55 37.34
CA GLY A 68 13.55 1.95 36.53
C GLY A 68 13.56 2.53 35.11
N PHE A 69 13.79 1.68 34.11
CA PHE A 69 13.65 2.03 32.70
C PHE A 69 12.15 2.15 32.37
N VAL A 70 11.64 3.35 32.10
CA VAL A 70 10.43 3.50 31.30
C VAL A 70 10.89 3.86 29.90
N GLY A 71 11.10 2.82 29.09
CA GLY A 71 11.35 2.97 27.67
C GLY A 71 10.05 3.33 26.96
N VAL A 72 10.03 4.48 26.26
CA VAL A 72 8.99 4.75 25.26
C VAL A 72 9.21 3.77 24.11
N LEU A 73 8.18 2.99 23.77
CA LEU A 73 8.21 2.05 22.64
C LEU A 73 8.31 2.84 21.33
N ALA A 74 9.53 3.06 20.85
CA ALA A 74 9.81 3.69 19.56
C ALA A 74 9.58 2.75 18.36
N GLY A 75 9.15 1.50 18.57
CA GLY A 75 9.08 0.46 17.53
C GLY A 75 7.80 0.40 16.69
N VAL A 76 6.84 1.31 16.86
CA VAL A 76 5.56 1.31 16.11
C VAL A 76 5.40 2.57 15.24
N TRP A 77 6.34 3.51 15.30
CA TRP A 77 6.18 4.84 14.71
C TRP A 77 6.69 4.95 13.27
N GLU A 78 7.46 3.98 12.78
CA GLU A 78 8.24 4.12 11.55
C GLU A 78 7.45 3.79 10.27
N GLU A 79 6.39 2.98 10.35
CA GLU A 79 5.50 2.71 9.22
C GLU A 79 4.53 3.87 8.94
N LEU A 80 4.27 4.74 9.94
CA LEU A 80 3.37 5.88 9.80
C LEU A 80 4.02 7.06 9.06
N ASP A 81 5.35 7.12 8.97
CA ASP A 81 6.08 8.19 8.27
C ASP A 81 5.76 8.25 6.77
N GLN A 82 5.25 7.16 6.19
CA GLN A 82 4.78 7.11 4.80
C GLN A 82 3.32 7.48 4.60
N LEU A 83 2.56 7.81 5.66
CA LEU A 83 1.15 8.26 5.55
C LEU A 83 1.03 9.70 5.01
N VAL A 84 1.82 10.01 3.99
CA VAL A 84 1.86 11.25 3.23
C VAL A 84 1.68 10.89 1.77
N ILE A 85 0.79 11.60 1.09
CA ILE A 85 0.56 11.40 -0.34
C ILE A 85 1.67 12.12 -1.10
N SER A 86 2.62 11.36 -1.64
CA SER A 86 3.72 11.85 -2.46
C SER A 86 4.12 10.82 -3.52
N ARG A 87 4.74 11.26 -4.60
CA ARG A 87 5.28 10.38 -5.65
C ARG A 87 6.36 9.43 -5.13
N ASP A 88 6.94 9.73 -3.98
CA ASP A 88 8.08 9.02 -3.40
C ASP A 88 7.68 8.06 -2.29
N THR A 89 6.43 8.13 -1.81
CA THR A 89 5.88 7.32 -0.71
C THR A 89 4.86 6.30 -1.17
N GLY A 90 4.27 6.48 -2.36
CA GLY A 90 3.30 5.53 -2.89
C GLY A 90 2.66 5.96 -4.19
N PHE A 91 1.54 5.32 -4.52
CA PHE A 91 0.77 5.60 -5.74
C PHE A 91 -0.73 5.37 -5.52
N TRP A 92 -1.56 6.02 -6.33
CA TRP A 92 -2.99 5.73 -6.38
C TRP A 92 -3.22 4.39 -7.07
N ARG A 93 -3.74 3.42 -6.32
CA ARG A 93 -4.04 2.08 -6.82
C ARG A 93 -5.40 2.09 -7.52
N ASP A 94 -5.38 2.38 -8.81
CA ASP A 94 -6.58 2.43 -9.67
C ASP A 94 -7.10 1.03 -10.08
N PHE A 95 -6.28 -0.01 -9.90
CA PHE A 95 -6.64 -1.42 -10.07
C PHE A 95 -7.07 -2.07 -8.74
N GLY A 96 -7.87 -3.13 -8.81
CA GLY A 96 -8.43 -3.79 -7.63
C GLY A 96 -9.65 -3.08 -7.06
N TYR A 97 -10.63 -3.87 -6.65
CA TYR A 97 -11.98 -3.41 -6.30
C TYR A 97 -12.53 -4.10 -5.03
N GLY A 98 -11.65 -4.61 -4.14
CA GLY A 98 -12.07 -5.26 -2.88
C GLY A 98 -12.61 -4.27 -1.81
N MET A 99 -12.19 -3.01 -1.91
CA MET A 99 -12.57 -1.94 -0.98
C MET A 99 -13.87 -1.26 -1.44
N THR A 100 -14.90 -1.30 -0.60
CA THR A 100 -16.20 -0.68 -0.92
C THR A 100 -17.00 -0.23 0.29
N CYS A 101 -17.70 0.88 0.10
CA CYS A 101 -18.67 1.50 0.97
C CYS A 101 -20.05 1.29 0.38
N GLN A 102 -20.83 0.39 0.98
CA GLN A 102 -22.16 0.02 0.51
C GLN A 102 -23.01 -0.49 1.67
N TYR A 103 -24.33 -0.38 1.52
CA TYR A 103 -25.25 -0.91 2.52
C TYR A 103 -25.28 -2.43 2.45
N ARG A 104 -25.46 -3.07 3.61
CA ARG A 104 -25.58 -4.53 3.70
C ARG A 104 -26.72 -5.07 2.84
N SER A 105 -27.85 -4.36 2.77
CA SER A 105 -28.98 -4.73 1.90
C SER A 105 -28.55 -4.82 0.45
N ASP A 106 -27.84 -3.82 -0.04
CA ASP A 106 -27.41 -3.74 -1.43
C ASP A 106 -26.37 -4.81 -1.75
N PHE A 107 -25.42 -5.05 -0.83
CA PHE A 107 -24.44 -6.12 -0.96
C PHE A 107 -25.08 -7.50 -1.08
N LEU A 108 -26.09 -7.79 -0.24
CA LEU A 108 -26.81 -9.06 -0.29
C LEU A 108 -27.70 -9.17 -1.54
N ASN A 109 -28.31 -8.06 -1.98
CA ASN A 109 -29.12 -8.02 -3.19
C ASN A 109 -28.32 -8.34 -4.45
N VAL A 110 -27.03 -7.98 -4.47
CA VAL A 110 -26.12 -8.29 -5.58
C VAL A 110 -25.35 -9.60 -5.39
N GLN A 111 -25.75 -10.42 -4.42
CA GLN A 111 -25.18 -11.74 -4.11
C GLN A 111 -23.73 -11.72 -3.61
N GLY A 112 -23.26 -10.59 -3.10
CA GLY A 112 -21.93 -10.49 -2.51
C GLY A 112 -20.79 -10.49 -3.52
N PHE A 113 -19.62 -10.97 -3.08
CA PHE A 113 -18.47 -11.22 -3.96
C PHE A 113 -18.48 -12.68 -4.41
N ASP A 114 -17.95 -12.93 -5.60
CA ASP A 114 -17.67 -14.30 -6.05
C ASP A 114 -16.44 -14.83 -5.30
N GLU A 115 -16.67 -15.77 -4.39
CA GLU A 115 -15.63 -16.35 -3.53
C GLU A 115 -14.87 -17.50 -4.22
N ASP A 116 -15.34 -17.97 -5.39
CA ASP A 116 -14.68 -19.03 -6.16
C ASP A 116 -13.49 -18.51 -7.00
N ILE A 117 -13.25 -17.20 -6.96
CA ILE A 117 -12.11 -16.56 -7.61
C ILE A 117 -10.82 -16.92 -6.86
N ILE A 118 -10.07 -17.88 -7.42
CA ILE A 118 -8.75 -18.25 -6.93
C ILE A 118 -7.69 -17.41 -7.67
N GLY A 119 -7.00 -16.52 -6.95
CA GLY A 119 -5.86 -15.74 -7.46
C GLY A 119 -6.17 -14.26 -7.72
N TRP A 120 -5.31 -13.58 -8.49
CA TRP A 120 -5.48 -12.17 -8.85
C TRP A 120 -6.24 -12.07 -10.17
N GLU A 121 -7.36 -11.34 -10.21
CA GLU A 121 -8.05 -11.08 -11.47
C GLU A 121 -7.17 -10.23 -12.41
N GLU A 122 -6.94 -10.74 -13.62
CA GLU A 122 -6.46 -9.95 -14.75
C GLU A 122 -7.66 -9.34 -15.48
N ARG A 123 -7.59 -8.04 -15.79
CA ARG A 123 -8.11 -7.59 -17.10
C ARG A 123 -7.30 -6.41 -17.64
N ARG A 124 -6.80 -6.61 -18.86
CA ARG A 124 -6.11 -5.65 -19.74
C ARG A 124 -6.69 -4.24 -19.68
N ALA A 125 -5.81 -3.27 -19.85
CA ALA A 125 -6.04 -1.84 -20.00
C ALA A 125 -6.98 -1.46 -21.18
N ALA A 126 -8.28 -1.73 -21.10
CA ALA A 126 -9.30 -1.16 -21.98
C ALA A 126 -10.63 -0.94 -21.24
N LEU A 127 -11.01 0.33 -21.13
CA LEU A 127 -12.35 0.89 -20.79
C LEU A 127 -13.47 0.26 -21.66
N PRO A 128 -14.79 0.42 -21.37
CA PRO A 128 -15.50 0.87 -20.17
C PRO A 128 -16.63 -0.13 -19.82
N GLN A 129 -16.33 -1.27 -19.20
CA GLN A 129 -17.36 -2.13 -18.62
C GLN A 129 -16.87 -2.71 -17.31
N VAL A 130 -17.23 -1.99 -16.24
CA VAL A 130 -17.19 -2.41 -14.84
C VAL A 130 -17.79 -3.81 -14.71
N SER A 131 -16.92 -4.80 -14.65
CA SER A 131 -17.17 -6.21 -14.33
C SER A 131 -15.79 -6.75 -13.96
N SER A 132 -15.43 -7.01 -12.71
CA SER A 132 -16.03 -8.04 -11.86
C SER A 132 -15.72 -7.91 -10.36
N ALA A 133 -15.51 -6.70 -9.82
CA ALA A 133 -15.63 -6.50 -8.36
C ALA A 133 -16.50 -5.31 -7.94
N ALA A 134 -17.13 -4.65 -8.91
CA ALA A 134 -18.54 -4.34 -8.74
C ALA A 134 -19.33 -5.54 -9.28
N PRO A 135 -20.52 -5.84 -8.74
CA PRO A 135 -21.38 -6.87 -9.31
C PRO A 135 -21.43 -6.64 -10.81
N SER A 136 -21.15 -7.70 -11.57
CA SER A 136 -21.17 -7.65 -13.02
C SER A 136 -22.34 -6.78 -13.45
N SER A 137 -22.11 -5.78 -14.30
CA SER A 137 -23.22 -5.01 -14.89
C SER A 137 -24.23 -5.89 -15.65
N ALA A 138 -23.95 -7.21 -15.76
CA ALA A 138 -24.82 -8.26 -16.27
C ALA A 138 -25.76 -8.87 -15.19
N SER A 139 -25.46 -8.81 -13.89
CA SER A 139 -26.38 -9.18 -12.80
C SER A 139 -27.26 -7.99 -12.36
N LEU A 140 -27.54 -7.08 -13.29
CA LEU A 140 -28.48 -5.96 -13.13
C LEU A 140 -29.85 -6.27 -13.76
N LEU A 141 -30.07 -7.50 -14.24
CA LEU A 141 -31.34 -7.96 -14.84
C LEU A 141 -32.40 -8.34 -13.78
N GLY A 142 -32.56 -7.49 -12.76
CA GLY A 142 -33.51 -7.73 -11.65
C GLY A 142 -33.97 -6.50 -10.88
N GLY A 143 -33.75 -5.27 -11.39
CA GLY A 143 -34.50 -4.08 -10.95
C GLY A 143 -33.80 -3.05 -10.05
N SER A 144 -32.55 -3.26 -9.63
CA SER A 144 -31.80 -2.26 -8.82
C SER A 144 -30.55 -1.78 -9.56
N ARG A 145 -30.61 -0.63 -10.25
CA ARG A 145 -29.44 -0.03 -10.91
C ARG A 145 -28.65 0.80 -9.89
N LEU A 146 -27.76 0.16 -9.14
CA LEU A 146 -26.82 0.87 -8.26
C LEU A 146 -25.81 1.68 -9.09
N SER A 147 -25.65 2.94 -8.77
CA SER A 147 -24.60 3.82 -9.32
C SER A 147 -23.28 3.57 -8.61
N VAL A 148 -22.20 3.40 -9.37
CA VAL A 148 -20.84 3.21 -8.83
C VAL A 148 -20.13 4.55 -8.83
N ILE A 149 -19.77 5.03 -7.63
CA ILE A 149 -18.92 6.20 -7.45
C ILE A 149 -17.51 5.72 -7.15
N ARG A 150 -16.53 6.13 -7.96
CA ARG A 150 -15.11 5.79 -7.78
C ARG A 150 -14.25 7.03 -7.92
N SER A 151 -13.43 7.28 -6.89
CA SER A 151 -12.52 8.44 -6.85
C SER A 151 -11.34 8.16 -5.93
N THR A 152 -10.23 8.86 -6.15
CA THR A 152 -9.11 8.90 -5.19
C THR A 152 -9.58 9.47 -3.86
N ASP A 153 -9.20 8.82 -2.77
CA ASP A 153 -9.55 9.25 -1.43
C ASP A 153 -8.27 9.50 -0.60
N PRO A 154 -8.00 10.75 -0.20
CA PRO A 154 -6.78 11.10 0.56
C PRO A 154 -6.80 10.63 2.02
N GLY A 155 -7.92 10.07 2.47
CA GLY A 155 -8.10 9.59 3.82
C GLY A 155 -7.89 8.09 3.96
N ILE A 156 -7.38 7.38 2.96
CA ILE A 156 -7.21 5.93 3.00
C ILE A 156 -5.89 5.49 2.36
N PHE A 157 -5.14 4.68 3.10
CA PHE A 157 -3.82 4.18 2.75
C PHE A 157 -3.80 2.67 2.85
N HIS A 158 -3.16 2.02 1.89
CA HIS A 158 -2.83 0.60 1.94
C HIS A 158 -1.38 0.47 2.35
N LEU A 159 -1.16 -0.12 3.53
CA LEU A 159 0.17 -0.35 4.06
C LEU A 159 0.91 -1.33 3.16
N TRP A 160 2.21 -1.10 2.98
CA TRP A 160 3.02 -2.03 2.23
C TRP A 160 3.17 -3.33 3.03
N HIS A 161 2.99 -4.45 2.35
CA HIS A 161 3.28 -5.77 2.89
C HIS A 161 3.92 -6.62 1.78
N PRO A 162 4.76 -7.62 2.13
CA PRO A 162 5.32 -8.52 1.15
C PRO A 162 4.20 -9.27 0.40
N LYS A 163 4.44 -9.52 -0.88
CA LYS A 163 3.50 -10.22 -1.76
C LYS A 163 4.17 -11.45 -2.34
N GLU A 164 3.63 -12.63 -2.02
CA GLU A 164 4.10 -13.90 -2.55
C GLU A 164 3.33 -14.28 -3.82
N CYS A 165 4.06 -14.62 -4.88
CA CYS A 165 3.48 -15.05 -6.15
C CYS A 165 3.78 -16.54 -6.36
N SER A 166 2.78 -17.38 -6.11
CA SER A 166 2.91 -18.84 -6.27
C SER A 166 3.18 -19.23 -7.72
N THR A 167 4.03 -20.23 -7.91
CA THR A 167 4.31 -20.84 -9.21
C THR A 167 3.16 -21.71 -9.74
N SER A 168 2.17 -22.03 -8.90
CA SER A 168 0.96 -22.78 -9.30
C SER A 168 -0.09 -21.91 -9.99
N LEU A 169 0.09 -20.59 -10.03
CA LEU A 169 -0.81 -19.66 -10.72
C LEU A 169 -0.74 -19.86 -12.24
N SER A 170 -1.85 -19.55 -12.93
CA SER A 170 -1.80 -19.47 -14.40
C SER A 170 -0.78 -18.41 -14.84
N ALA A 171 -0.28 -18.52 -16.08
CA ALA A 171 0.73 -17.58 -16.58
C ALA A 171 0.28 -16.10 -16.46
N ASP A 172 -1.00 -15.84 -16.67
CA ASP A 172 -1.56 -14.50 -16.62
C ASP A 172 -1.75 -14.01 -15.17
N GLN A 173 -2.22 -14.86 -14.27
CA GLN A 173 -2.31 -14.55 -12.84
C GLN A 173 -0.94 -14.30 -12.22
N TYR A 174 0.06 -15.11 -12.61
CA TYR A 174 1.43 -14.92 -12.18
C TYR A 174 2.00 -13.57 -12.66
N ARG A 175 1.79 -13.22 -13.93
CA ARG A 175 2.18 -11.91 -14.48
C ARG A 175 1.49 -10.76 -13.76
N ALA A 176 0.19 -10.86 -13.49
CA ALA A 176 -0.55 -9.83 -12.75
C ALA A 176 -0.02 -9.70 -11.31
N CYS A 177 0.27 -10.83 -10.65
CA CYS A 177 0.84 -10.86 -9.32
C CYS A 177 2.20 -10.15 -9.27
N ILE A 178 3.14 -10.55 -10.14
CA ILE A 178 4.49 -10.00 -10.19
C ILE A 178 4.47 -8.52 -10.58
N THR A 179 3.65 -8.12 -11.54
CA THR A 179 3.49 -6.70 -11.92
C THR A 179 3.00 -5.88 -10.74
N SER A 180 1.97 -6.35 -10.05
CA SER A 180 1.46 -5.65 -8.86
C SER A 180 2.49 -5.63 -7.72
N ARG A 181 3.28 -6.69 -7.54
CA ARG A 181 4.39 -6.68 -6.57
C ARG A 181 5.41 -5.61 -6.92
N ALA A 182 5.90 -5.59 -8.16
CA ALA A 182 6.89 -4.63 -8.63
C ALA A 182 6.42 -3.17 -8.47
N LEU A 183 5.13 -2.89 -8.74
CA LEU A 183 4.54 -1.57 -8.53
C LEU A 183 4.56 -1.10 -7.08
N ASN A 184 4.62 -2.02 -6.11
CA ASN A 184 4.67 -1.68 -4.68
C ASN A 184 6.10 -1.55 -4.14
N GLU A 185 7.14 -1.79 -4.94
CA GLU A 185 8.52 -1.71 -4.44
C GLU A 185 8.99 -0.25 -4.32
N ALA A 186 8.86 0.55 -5.38
CA ALA A 186 9.24 1.96 -5.34
C ALA A 186 8.64 2.73 -6.53
N SER A 187 8.81 4.05 -6.52
CA SER A 187 8.49 4.89 -7.68
C SER A 187 9.39 4.53 -8.87
N HIS A 188 8.93 4.83 -10.09
CA HIS A 188 9.74 4.59 -11.30
C HIS A 188 11.11 5.28 -11.23
N ALA A 189 11.16 6.49 -10.68
CA ALA A 189 12.40 7.24 -10.49
C ALA A 189 13.33 6.55 -9.49
N HIS A 190 12.80 6.12 -8.34
CA HIS A 190 13.57 5.38 -7.33
C HIS A 190 14.12 4.05 -7.86
N LEU A 191 13.30 3.28 -8.59
CA LEU A 191 13.77 2.07 -9.25
C LEU A 191 14.86 2.37 -10.29
N GLY A 192 14.76 3.50 -11.00
CA GLY A 192 15.82 3.98 -11.90
C GLY A 192 17.13 4.27 -11.17
N LEU A 193 17.08 4.96 -10.02
CA LEU A 193 18.28 5.21 -9.20
C LEU A 193 18.97 3.91 -8.77
N ILE A 194 18.19 2.90 -8.42
CA ILE A 194 18.70 1.58 -8.04
C ILE A 194 19.26 0.83 -9.26
N ALA A 195 18.52 0.81 -10.38
CA ALA A 195 18.92 0.09 -11.59
C ALA A 195 20.17 0.67 -12.27
N PHE A 196 20.39 1.98 -12.17
CA PHE A 196 21.51 2.70 -12.77
C PHE A 196 22.55 3.17 -11.74
N LYS A 197 22.62 2.52 -10.56
CA LYS A 197 23.56 2.86 -9.47
C LYS A 197 25.01 2.97 -9.96
N ASP A 198 25.44 2.03 -10.79
CA ASP A 198 26.82 2.00 -11.33
C ASP A 198 27.13 3.17 -12.26
N ASP A 199 26.13 3.61 -13.05
CA ASP A 199 26.28 4.76 -13.94
C ASP A 199 26.29 6.08 -13.16
N LEU A 200 25.48 6.17 -12.10
CA LEU A 200 25.51 7.30 -11.16
C LEU A 200 26.87 7.41 -10.47
N GLY A 201 27.48 6.28 -10.08
CA GLY A 201 28.81 6.25 -9.48
C GLY A 201 29.94 6.79 -10.37
N LYS A 202 29.74 6.84 -11.69
CA LYS A 202 30.71 7.42 -12.64
C LYS A 202 30.67 8.94 -12.68
N HIS A 203 29.58 9.58 -12.23
CA HIS A 203 29.43 11.02 -12.23
C HIS A 203 29.83 11.62 -10.87
N PRO A 204 30.61 12.71 -10.81
CA PRO A 204 31.05 13.30 -9.54
C PRO A 204 29.92 13.68 -8.57
N LEU A 205 28.74 14.03 -9.11
CA LEU A 205 27.53 14.35 -8.32
C LEU A 205 26.53 13.19 -8.22
N GLY A 206 26.79 12.06 -8.88
CA GLY A 206 25.85 10.93 -8.87
C GLY A 206 25.86 10.16 -7.55
N ALA A 207 26.95 10.26 -6.77
CA ALA A 207 27.00 9.75 -5.40
C ALA A 207 25.97 10.46 -4.49
N ASP A 208 25.72 11.76 -4.71
CA ASP A 208 24.74 12.56 -3.97
C ASP A 208 23.29 12.15 -4.29
N ALA A 209 23.05 11.53 -5.44
CA ALA A 209 21.73 10.96 -5.78
C ALA A 209 21.45 9.63 -5.07
N LEU A 210 22.48 9.03 -4.45
CA LEU A 210 22.44 7.73 -3.78
C LEU A 210 22.70 7.85 -2.27
N THR A 211 22.72 9.06 -1.70
CA THR A 211 23.23 9.35 -0.34
C THR A 211 22.52 8.68 0.83
N GLY A 212 21.49 7.86 0.62
CA GLY A 212 21.15 6.85 1.63
C GLY A 212 21.06 5.40 1.14
N SER A 213 21.37 5.11 -0.12
CA SER A 213 21.66 3.75 -0.62
C SER A 213 22.97 3.18 -0.05
N GLN A 214 23.94 4.01 0.36
CA GLN A 214 25.16 3.54 1.04
C GLN A 214 24.85 2.80 2.36
N ALA A 215 23.71 3.08 3.00
CA ALA A 215 23.27 2.36 4.20
C ALA A 215 22.78 0.92 3.91
N LEU A 216 22.33 0.61 2.68
CA LEU A 216 21.87 -0.73 2.29
C LEU A 216 23.04 -1.72 2.19
N GLU A 217 24.18 -1.30 1.65
CA GLU A 217 25.37 -2.15 1.52
C GLU A 217 25.95 -2.53 2.89
N GLU A 218 25.98 -1.59 3.85
CA GLU A 218 26.39 -1.91 5.23
C GLU A 218 25.39 -2.77 5.99
N GLN A 219 24.09 -2.67 5.71
CA GLN A 219 23.06 -3.47 6.38
C GLN A 219 22.94 -4.89 5.79
N GLN A 220 23.08 -5.06 4.47
CA GLN A 220 23.10 -6.38 3.82
C GLN A 220 24.35 -7.17 4.21
N LEU A 221 25.53 -6.52 4.27
CA LEU A 221 26.76 -7.17 4.73
C LEU A 221 26.69 -7.61 6.20
N LYS A 222 25.90 -6.93 7.04
CA LYS A 222 25.67 -7.31 8.45
C LYS A 222 24.57 -8.36 8.65
N ALA A 223 23.73 -8.61 7.65
CA ALA A 223 22.70 -9.65 7.69
C ALA A 223 23.21 -11.00 7.14
N GLU A 224 24.30 -10.99 6.37
CA GLU A 224 24.96 -12.16 5.81
C GLU A 224 26.19 -12.65 6.63
N MET A 225 26.52 -11.98 7.74
CA MET A 225 27.53 -12.35 8.74
C MET A 225 26.90 -12.77 10.06
#